data_AF-A0A6P0S837-F1
#
_entry.id   AF-A0A6P0S837-F1
#
_cell.length_a   1.000
_cell.length_b   1.000
_cell.length_c   1.000
_cell.angle_alpha   90.00
_cell.angle_beta   90.00
_cell.angle_gamma   90.00
#
_symmetry.space_group_name_H-M   'P 1'
#
loop_
_entity.id
_entity.type
_entity.pdbx_description
1 polymer ?
#
loop_
_entity_poly.entity_id
_entity_poly.type
_entity_poly.pdbx_seq_one_letter_code
_entity_poly.pdbx_strand_id
1 'polypeptide(L)'
;MNQRTHPHYTDKNSTQTLRQGLEEYYAVNPNITDPRKLSPEFAKILLAHDISHVVLGCETNMYDEIKLLPLGFWTSDFKFKDYINTRRDPVIRPAIDIMYDDLVKQ
;
A
#
# COMPACT_ATOMS: atom_id res chain seq x y z
N MET A 1 13.52 -12.74 -21.27
CA MET A 1 13.92 -12.31 -19.91
C MET A 1 13.39 -10.90 -19.73
N ASN A 2 12.24 -10.72 -19.06
CA ASN A 2 11.73 -9.38 -18.77
C ASN A 2 12.62 -8.78 -17.68
N GLN A 3 13.49 -7.85 -18.06
CA GLN A 3 14.12 -6.93 -17.14
C GLN A 3 12.97 -6.16 -16.47
N ARG A 4 12.59 -6.52 -15.25
CA ARG A 4 11.72 -5.66 -14.44
C ARG A 4 12.55 -4.43 -14.13
N THR A 5 12.35 -3.36 -14.89
CA THR A 5 12.85 -2.03 -14.56
C THR A 5 12.30 -1.68 -13.19
N HIS A 6 13.18 -1.49 -12.21
CA HIS A 6 12.80 -1.01 -10.90
C HIS A 6 12.06 0.32 -11.05
N PRO A 7 10.85 0.46 -10.46
CA PRO A 7 10.09 1.70 -10.58
C PRO A 7 10.89 2.88 -10.02
N HIS A 8 10.86 4.02 -10.69
CA HIS A 8 11.63 5.19 -10.30
C HIS A 8 11.22 5.72 -8.93
N TYR A 9 9.96 5.55 -8.52
CA TYR A 9 9.51 5.95 -7.17
C TYR A 9 10.19 5.16 -6.04
N THR A 10 10.84 4.03 -6.33
CA THR A 10 11.62 3.25 -5.35
C THR A 10 13.05 3.77 -5.16
N ASP A 11 13.52 4.65 -6.05
CA ASP A 11 14.83 5.29 -5.90
C ASP A 11 14.75 6.41 -4.86
N LYS A 12 15.54 6.30 -3.79
CA LYS A 12 15.66 7.31 -2.73
C LYS A 12 16.11 8.69 -3.24
N ASN A 13 16.72 8.76 -4.42
CA ASN A 13 17.14 10.00 -5.06
C ASN A 13 16.17 10.46 -6.15
N SER A 14 15.01 9.81 -6.28
CA SER A 14 13.99 10.21 -7.26
C SER A 14 13.55 11.65 -7.02
N THR A 15 13.46 12.39 -8.12
CA THR A 15 12.95 13.77 -8.16
C THR A 15 11.50 13.82 -8.62
N GLN A 16 10.85 12.66 -8.76
CA GLN A 16 9.44 12.59 -9.13
C GLN A 16 8.57 13.31 -8.10
N THR A 17 7.56 14.01 -8.60
CA THR A 17 6.45 14.45 -7.77
C THR A 17 5.61 13.24 -7.33
N LEU A 18 4.87 13.37 -6.23
CA LEU A 18 3.96 12.32 -5.77
C LEU A 18 2.97 11.89 -6.87
N ARG A 19 2.50 12.82 -7.70
CA ARG A 19 1.61 12.54 -8.83
C ARG A 19 2.28 11.60 -9.83
N GLN A 20 3.52 11.90 -10.23
CA GLN A 20 4.27 11.09 -11.19
C GLN A 20 4.57 9.70 -10.62
N GLY A 21 4.95 9.60 -9.35
CA GLY A 21 5.18 8.32 -8.68
C GLY A 21 3.91 7.46 -8.62
N LEU A 22 2.74 8.06 -8.33
CA LEU A 22 1.46 7.36 -8.36
C LEU A 22 1.07 6.91 -9.77
N GLU A 23 1.25 7.77 -10.78
CA GLU A 23 0.98 7.42 -12.18
C GLU A 23 1.84 6.23 -12.63
N GLU A 24 3.12 6.22 -12.26
CA GLU A 24 4.02 5.08 -12.49
C GLU A 24 3.56 3.84 -11.70
N TYR A 25 3.24 3.98 -10.43
CA TYR A 25 2.76 2.89 -9.57
C TYR A 25 1.55 2.16 -10.17
N TYR A 26 0.55 2.88 -10.66
CA TYR A 26 -0.60 2.25 -11.32
C TYR A 26 -0.24 1.65 -12.70
N ALA A 27 0.71 2.25 -13.43
CA ALA A 27 1.14 1.74 -14.73
C ALA A 27 1.92 0.42 -14.62
N VAL A 28 2.77 0.27 -13.60
CA VAL A 28 3.57 -0.95 -13.39
C VAL A 28 2.77 -2.05 -12.67
N ASN A 29 1.69 -1.70 -12.00
CA ASN A 29 0.82 -2.62 -11.27
C ASN A 29 -0.60 -2.69 -11.86
N PRO A 30 -0.81 -3.19 -13.09
CA PRO A 30 -2.13 -3.13 -13.75
C PRO A 30 -3.24 -3.94 -13.05
N ASN A 31 -2.88 -4.84 -12.13
CA ASN A 31 -3.81 -5.72 -11.42
C ASN A 31 -4.33 -5.10 -10.11
N ILE A 32 -3.80 -3.96 -9.66
CA ILE A 32 -4.28 -3.34 -8.42
C ILE A 32 -5.58 -2.58 -8.68
N THR A 33 -6.39 -2.48 -7.62
CA THR A 33 -7.67 -1.81 -7.70
C THR A 33 -7.46 -0.31 -7.80
N ASP A 34 -7.95 0.32 -8.86
CA ASP A 34 -7.92 1.76 -9.03
C ASP A 34 -8.90 2.45 -8.06
N PRO A 35 -8.43 3.31 -7.12
CA PRO A 35 -9.30 3.98 -6.15
C PRO A 35 -10.43 4.79 -6.79
N ARG A 36 -10.25 5.28 -8.04
CA ARG A 36 -11.26 6.06 -8.77
C ARG A 36 -12.52 5.26 -9.11
N LYS A 37 -12.47 3.93 -9.02
CA LYS A 37 -13.58 3.01 -9.30
C LYS A 37 -14.37 2.61 -8.04
N LEU A 38 -13.96 3.09 -6.87
CA LEU A 38 -14.50 2.69 -5.57
C LEU A 38 -15.44 3.75 -4.98
N SER A 39 -16.17 3.37 -3.94
CA SER A 39 -16.96 4.34 -3.16
C SER A 39 -16.04 5.39 -2.54
N PRO A 40 -16.49 6.66 -2.39
CA PRO A 40 -15.60 7.75 -1.97
C PRO A 40 -14.86 7.51 -0.65
N GLU A 41 -15.49 6.87 0.33
CA GLU A 41 -14.86 6.61 1.62
C GLU A 41 -13.80 5.51 1.52
N PHE A 42 -14.04 4.47 0.74
CA PHE A 42 -13.05 3.41 0.53
C PHE A 42 -11.91 3.87 -0.39
N ALA A 43 -12.22 4.69 -1.39
CA ALA A 43 -11.25 5.29 -2.31
C ALA A 43 -10.19 6.12 -1.56
N LYS A 44 -10.58 6.89 -0.53
CA LYS A 44 -9.64 7.66 0.29
C LYS A 44 -8.64 6.78 1.01
N ILE A 45 -9.12 5.68 1.60
CA ILE A 45 -8.29 4.73 2.34
C ILE A 45 -7.30 4.04 1.39
N LEU A 46 -7.80 3.54 0.26
CA LEU A 46 -6.95 2.85 -0.71
C LEU A 46 -5.94 3.80 -1.36
N LEU A 47 -6.33 5.06 -1.62
CA LEU A 47 -5.38 6.06 -2.12
C LEU A 47 -4.28 6.38 -1.09
N ALA A 48 -4.62 6.48 0.20
CA ALA A 48 -3.63 6.69 1.25
C ALA A 48 -2.66 5.50 1.39
N HIS A 49 -3.16 4.29 1.21
CA HIS A 49 -2.37 3.07 1.11
C HIS A 49 -1.40 3.14 -0.09
N ASP A 50 -1.91 3.41 -1.29
CA ASP A 50 -1.11 3.47 -2.52
C ASP A 50 -0.05 4.59 -2.48
N ILE A 51 -0.39 5.73 -1.87
CA ILE A 51 0.58 6.81 -1.59
C ILE A 51 1.71 6.32 -0.67
N SER A 52 1.42 5.44 0.28
CA SER A 52 2.42 4.92 1.21
C SER A 52 3.48 4.11 0.48
N HIS A 53 3.12 3.31 -0.53
CA HIS A 53 4.09 2.63 -1.40
C HIS A 53 5.03 3.61 -2.09
N VAL A 54 4.49 4.68 -2.66
CA VAL A 54 5.26 5.68 -3.40
C VAL A 54 6.19 6.48 -2.49
N VAL A 55 5.69 6.94 -1.33
CA VAL A 55 6.48 7.76 -0.39
C VAL A 55 7.55 6.94 0.31
N LEU A 56 7.27 5.67 0.62
CA LEU A 56 8.18 4.79 1.35
C LEU A 56 9.06 3.93 0.41
N GLY A 57 8.90 4.08 -0.91
CA GLY A 57 9.66 3.32 -1.90
C GLY A 57 9.44 1.81 -1.82
N CYS A 58 8.22 1.37 -1.52
CA CYS A 58 7.85 -0.04 -1.39
C CYS A 58 7.11 -0.50 -2.66
N GLU A 59 7.50 -1.64 -3.24
CA GLU A 59 6.72 -2.26 -4.32
C GLU A 59 5.47 -2.99 -3.77
N THR A 60 4.75 -3.68 -4.63
CA THR A 60 3.53 -4.47 -4.33
C THR A 60 3.82 -5.96 -4.14
N ASN A 61 5.10 -6.35 -4.05
CA ASN A 61 5.47 -7.72 -3.74
C ASN A 61 5.15 -8.04 -2.27
N MET A 62 4.92 -9.32 -1.93
CA MET A 62 4.50 -9.73 -0.59
C MET A 62 5.40 -9.20 0.54
N TYR A 63 6.72 -9.11 0.32
CA TYR A 63 7.64 -8.59 1.33
C TYR A 63 7.45 -7.08 1.55
N ASP A 64 7.26 -6.32 0.49
CA ASP A 64 7.09 -4.87 0.57
C ASP A 64 5.72 -4.46 1.12
N GLU A 65 4.68 -5.23 0.82
CA GLU A 65 3.36 -5.12 1.46
C GLU A 65 3.47 -5.28 2.99
N ILE A 66 4.22 -6.28 3.46
CA ILE A 66 4.44 -6.51 4.89
C ILE A 66 5.28 -5.37 5.51
N LYS A 67 6.23 -4.79 4.78
CA LYS A 67 7.07 -3.68 5.27
C LYS A 67 6.28 -2.40 5.51
N LEU A 68 5.17 -2.17 4.81
CA LEU A 68 4.36 -0.97 5.03
C LEU A 68 3.81 -0.85 6.46
N LEU A 69 3.53 -1.97 7.13
CA LEU A 69 3.05 -1.96 8.53
C LEU A 69 4.09 -1.36 9.50
N PRO A 70 5.30 -1.92 9.65
CA PRO A 70 6.31 -1.36 10.53
C PRO A 70 6.76 0.03 10.09
N LEU A 71 6.81 0.33 8.78
CA LEU A 71 7.12 1.66 8.28
C LEU A 71 6.03 2.66 8.64
N GLY A 72 4.75 2.29 8.52
CA GLY A 72 3.62 3.10 8.95
C GLY A 72 3.66 3.41 10.45
N PHE A 73 4.08 2.44 11.28
CA PHE A 73 4.31 2.69 12.71
C PHE A 73 5.41 3.72 12.97
N TRP A 74 6.41 3.76 12.10
CA TRP A 74 7.52 4.70 12.21
C TRP A 74 7.14 6.11 11.70
N THR A 75 6.44 6.20 10.56
CA THR A 75 6.24 7.46 9.84
C THR A 75 4.90 8.14 10.10
N SER A 76 3.94 7.47 10.74
CA SER A 76 2.61 8.02 11.04
C SER A 76 2.30 7.98 12.52
N ASP A 77 1.21 8.63 12.95
CA ASP A 77 0.72 8.54 14.33
C ASP A 77 0.06 7.19 14.66
N PHE A 78 -0.20 6.34 13.67
CA PHE A 78 -0.75 5.00 13.87
C PHE A 78 0.32 4.07 14.43
N LYS A 79 0.19 3.61 15.67
CA LYS A 79 1.19 2.76 16.33
C LYS A 79 0.73 1.32 16.47
N PHE A 80 1.65 0.45 16.91
CA PHE A 80 1.37 -0.97 17.15
C PHE A 80 0.15 -1.20 18.05
N LYS A 81 -0.06 -0.36 19.06
CA LYS A 81 -1.23 -0.43 19.94
C LYS A 81 -2.54 -0.23 19.15
N ASP A 82 -2.56 0.71 18.22
CA ASP A 82 -3.72 1.00 17.38
C ASP A 82 -3.99 -0.16 16.44
N TYR A 83 -2.95 -0.75 15.84
CA TYR A 83 -3.07 -1.99 15.08
C TYR A 83 -3.71 -3.13 15.87
N ILE A 84 -3.27 -3.37 17.11
CA ILE A 84 -3.88 -4.38 17.99
C ILE A 84 -5.35 -4.04 18.29
N ASN A 85 -5.67 -2.77 18.51
CA ASN A 85 -7.06 -2.35 18.76
C ASN A 85 -7.93 -2.59 17.52
N THR A 86 -7.45 -2.24 16.32
CA THR A 86 -8.16 -2.48 15.06
C THR A 86 -8.36 -3.98 14.78
N ARG A 87 -7.38 -4.84 15.11
CA ARG A 87 -7.52 -6.31 15.01
C ARG A 87 -8.52 -6.89 15.99
N ARG A 88 -8.80 -6.20 17.10
CA ARG A 88 -9.80 -6.59 18.10
C ARG A 88 -11.19 -6.03 17.79
N ASP A 89 -11.29 -5.05 16.91
CA ASP A 89 -12.56 -4.46 16.51
C ASP A 89 -13.38 -5.49 15.70
N PRO A 90 -14.58 -5.88 16.16
CA PRO A 90 -15.40 -6.90 15.48
C PRO A 90 -15.96 -6.43 14.12
N VAL A 91 -16.00 -5.12 13.87
CA VAL A 91 -16.45 -4.55 12.60
C VAL A 91 -15.32 -4.56 11.56
N ILE A 92 -14.10 -4.27 11.98
CA ILE A 92 -12.95 -4.11 11.06
C ILE A 92 -12.21 -5.44 10.85
N ARG A 93 -12.13 -6.29 11.88
CA ARG A 93 -11.41 -7.57 11.82
C ARG A 93 -11.80 -8.46 10.64
N PRO A 94 -13.08 -8.65 10.27
CA PRO A 94 -13.45 -9.52 9.15
C PRO A 94 -12.86 -9.05 7.81
N ALA A 95 -12.84 -7.74 7.57
CA ALA A 95 -12.26 -7.17 6.36
C ALA A 95 -10.74 -7.38 6.32
N ILE A 96 -10.07 -7.23 7.47
CA ILE A 96 -8.63 -7.47 7.60
C ILE A 96 -8.31 -8.95 7.34
N ASP A 97 -9.04 -9.87 7.96
CA ASP A 97 -8.77 -11.31 7.85
C ASP A 97 -8.94 -11.79 6.38
N ILE A 98 -9.96 -11.31 5.65
CA ILE A 98 -10.12 -11.57 4.21
C ILE A 98 -8.91 -11.06 3.40
N MET A 99 -8.48 -9.83 3.66
CA MET A 99 -7.36 -9.22 2.95
C MET A 99 -6.06 -10.03 3.12
N TYR A 100 -5.76 -10.47 4.35
CA TYR A 100 -4.59 -11.31 4.61
C TYR A 100 -4.73 -12.73 4.04
N ASP A 101 -5.90 -13.34 4.10
CA ASP A 101 -6.14 -14.67 3.52
C ASP A 101 -5.95 -14.68 2.01
N ASP A 102 -6.33 -13.60 1.32
CA ASP A 102 -6.11 -13.45 -0.12
C ASP A 102 -4.65 -13.08 -0.45
N LEU A 103 -3.97 -12.31 0.41
CA LEU A 103 -2.53 -12.05 0.30
C LEU A 103 -1.68 -13.33 0.41
N VAL A 104 -2.05 -14.28 1.28
CA VAL A 104 -1.31 -15.55 1.48
C VAL A 104 -1.51 -16.54 0.32
N LYS A 105 -2.54 -16.36 -0.50
CA LYS A 105 -2.85 -17.25 -1.63
C LYS A 105 -2.19 -16.85 -2.95
N GLN A 106 -1.54 -15.68 -3.03
CA GLN A 106 -0.77 -15.22 -4.20
C GLN A 106 0.67 -15.72 -4.15
#